data_AF-A0A2A4XW43-F1
#
_entry.id   AF-A0A2A4XW43-F1
#
_cell.length_a   1.000
_cell.length_b   1.000
_cell.length_c   1.000
_cell.angle_alpha   90.00
_cell.angle_beta   90.00
_cell.angle_gamma   90.00
#
_symmetry.space_group_name_H-M   'P 1'
#
loop_
_entity.id
_entity.type
_entity.pdbx_description
1 polymer ?
#
loop_
_entity_poly.entity_id
_entity_poly.type
_entity_poly.pdbx_seq_one_letter_code
_entity_poly.pdbx_strand_id
1 'polypeptide(L)'
;MLLNYLYDKYYERSAFCAAANIDLQTLDKWESANLVPKASYIMDNDLQVKSFVADHQETQKYEFYLKGQLEWLAQIADKNITTENAARHYFETQYGFAIERFLATELGQKIAEIYPQSAWNLDDYTETWQHFLVGTYGLCTRSGLPNEIFLKHVYIRFIKFVTQTNRPNEIKLKLLDMLSQAVEALDKVESDFAPHEVAQSSRQRCIINIRKNYL
;
A
#
# COMPACT_ATOMS: atom_id res chain seq x y z
N MET A 1 6.59 -17.40 -9.61
CA MET A 1 7.02 -16.69 -10.84
C MET A 1 6.44 -15.28 -10.78
N LEU A 2 7.23 -14.24 -11.09
CA LEU A 2 6.82 -12.82 -10.95
C LEU A 2 5.53 -12.49 -11.74
N LEU A 3 5.43 -12.98 -12.97
CA LEU A 3 4.28 -12.71 -13.83
C LEU A 3 2.95 -13.23 -13.23
N ASN A 4 2.97 -14.42 -12.61
CA ASN A 4 1.79 -14.96 -11.92
C ASN A 4 1.38 -14.07 -10.74
N TYR A 5 2.34 -13.55 -9.99
CA TYR A 5 2.08 -12.61 -8.90
C TYR A 5 1.44 -11.32 -9.42
N LEU A 6 1.98 -10.76 -10.52
CA LEU A 6 1.45 -9.54 -11.11
C LEU A 6 0.01 -9.70 -11.60
N TYR A 7 -0.31 -10.73 -12.37
CA TYR A 7 -1.70 -10.94 -12.85
C TYR A 7 -2.69 -11.37 -11.75
N ASP A 8 -2.21 -12.00 -10.67
CA ASP A 8 -3.05 -12.34 -9.52
C ASP A 8 -3.45 -11.08 -8.72
N LYS A 9 -2.49 -10.18 -8.46
CA LYS A 9 -2.69 -9.04 -7.56
C LYS A 9 -3.01 -7.72 -8.26
N TYR A 10 -2.66 -7.58 -9.53
CA TYR A 10 -2.75 -6.34 -10.29
C TYR A 10 -3.54 -6.53 -11.58
N TYR A 11 -4.00 -5.42 -12.16
CA TYR A 11 -4.46 -5.36 -13.54
C TYR A 11 -3.38 -4.68 -14.39
N GLU A 12 -3.13 -5.23 -15.58
CA GLU A 12 -2.42 -4.50 -16.63
C GLU A 12 -3.26 -3.30 -17.08
N ARG A 13 -2.63 -2.19 -17.50
CA ARG A 13 -3.26 -0.90 -17.84
C ARG A 13 -4.59 -1.01 -18.58
N SER A 14 -4.66 -1.80 -19.65
CA SER A 14 -5.88 -1.93 -20.46
C SER A 14 -6.99 -2.65 -19.69
N ALA A 15 -6.64 -3.71 -18.96
CA ALA A 15 -7.58 -4.43 -18.09
C ALA A 15 -8.03 -3.57 -16.90
N PHE A 16 -7.16 -2.70 -16.38
CA PHE A 16 -7.49 -1.78 -15.30
C PHE A 16 -8.53 -0.75 -15.75
N CYS A 17 -8.31 -0.11 -16.91
CA CYS A 17 -9.29 0.80 -17.53
C CYS A 17 -10.63 0.12 -17.76
N ALA A 18 -10.63 -1.10 -18.34
CA ALA A 18 -11.84 -1.87 -18.56
C ALA A 18 -12.60 -2.17 -17.26
N ALA A 19 -11.88 -2.56 -16.20
CA ALA A 19 -12.48 -2.83 -14.89
C ALA A 19 -13.01 -1.56 -14.20
N ALA A 20 -12.38 -0.41 -14.44
CA ALA A 20 -12.82 0.90 -13.96
C ALA A 20 -13.92 1.54 -14.82
N ASN A 21 -14.30 0.92 -15.95
CA ASN A 21 -15.22 1.48 -16.94
C ASN A 21 -14.81 2.88 -17.44
N ILE A 22 -13.51 3.07 -17.68
CA ILE A 22 -12.93 4.29 -18.29
C ILE A 22 -12.06 3.91 -19.49
N ASP A 23 -11.78 4.87 -20.36
CA ASP A 23 -10.79 4.70 -21.42
C ASP A 23 -9.37 5.09 -20.96
N LEU A 24 -8.37 4.75 -21.79
CA LEU A 24 -6.96 5.07 -21.52
C LEU A 24 -6.72 6.58 -21.43
N GLN A 25 -7.41 7.38 -22.25
CA GLN A 25 -7.26 8.84 -22.26
C GLN A 25 -7.74 9.48 -20.95
N THR A 26 -8.81 8.95 -20.36
CA THR A 26 -9.31 9.37 -19.06
C THR A 26 -8.31 9.05 -17.96
N LEU A 27 -7.73 7.84 -17.98
CA LEU A 27 -6.67 7.47 -17.04
C LEU A 27 -5.45 8.39 -17.19
N ASP A 28 -4.96 8.61 -18.42
CA ASP A 28 -3.84 9.52 -18.70
C ASP A 28 -4.09 10.92 -18.15
N LYS A 29 -5.30 11.44 -18.36
CA LYS A 29 -5.71 12.76 -17.87
C LYS A 29 -5.73 12.81 -16.35
N TRP A 30 -6.27 11.79 -15.68
CA TRP A 30 -6.34 11.73 -14.23
C TRP A 30 -4.96 11.57 -13.59
N GLU A 31 -4.08 10.74 -14.16
CA GLU A 31 -2.69 10.59 -13.71
C GLU A 31 -1.90 11.88 -13.91
N SER A 32 -2.05 12.55 -15.05
CA SER A 32 -1.37 13.81 -15.36
C SER A 32 -1.85 14.97 -14.49
N ALA A 33 -3.10 14.92 -14.03
CA ALA A 33 -3.70 15.89 -13.12
C ALA A 33 -3.53 15.51 -11.64
N ASN A 34 -2.73 14.48 -11.32
CA ASN A 34 -2.50 13.98 -9.97
C ASN A 34 -3.80 13.67 -9.19
N LEU A 35 -4.81 13.11 -9.86
CA LEU A 35 -6.07 12.72 -9.23
C LEU A 35 -6.03 11.27 -8.72
N VAL A 36 -5.24 10.43 -9.38
CA VAL A 36 -5.16 8.99 -9.13
C VAL A 36 -3.69 8.55 -9.11
N PRO A 37 -3.37 7.46 -8.40
CA PRO A 37 -2.02 6.92 -8.38
C PRO A 37 -1.63 6.31 -9.72
N LYS A 38 -0.32 6.38 -10.03
CA LYS A 38 0.30 5.66 -11.14
C LYS A 38 0.41 4.16 -10.85
N ALA A 39 0.78 3.40 -11.89
CA ALA A 39 1.08 1.98 -11.78
C ALA A 39 2.11 1.68 -10.69
N SER A 40 1.92 0.58 -9.97
CA SER A 40 2.84 0.13 -8.94
C SER A 40 4.05 -0.62 -9.50
N TYR A 41 3.86 -1.36 -10.59
CA TYR A 41 4.96 -1.98 -11.33
C TYR A 41 4.98 -1.51 -12.78
N ILE A 42 6.19 -1.34 -13.28
CA ILE A 42 6.49 -1.19 -14.70
C ILE A 42 7.38 -2.37 -15.09
N MET A 43 7.00 -3.07 -16.16
CA MET A 43 7.78 -4.16 -16.72
C MET A 43 8.13 -3.82 -18.17
N ASP A 44 9.41 -3.54 -18.41
CA ASP A 44 9.98 -3.41 -19.74
C ASP A 44 10.50 -4.78 -20.18
N ASN A 45 10.02 -5.26 -21.33
CA ASN A 45 10.35 -6.59 -21.82
C ASN A 45 10.76 -6.55 -23.29
N ASP A 46 11.92 -7.11 -23.60
CA ASP A 46 12.38 -7.37 -24.96
C ASP A 46 11.96 -8.79 -25.34
N LEU A 47 10.89 -8.89 -26.13
CA LEU A 47 10.35 -10.14 -26.60
C LEU A 47 11.06 -10.58 -27.89
N GLN A 48 11.60 -11.78 -27.85
CA GLN A 48 12.08 -12.49 -29.03
C GLN A 48 11.12 -13.63 -29.33
N VAL A 49 10.49 -13.58 -30.49
CA VAL A 49 9.60 -14.64 -30.97
C VAL A 49 10.25 -15.30 -32.18
N LYS A 50 10.49 -16.60 -32.09
CA LYS A 50 10.99 -17.39 -33.21
C LYS A 50 9.91 -18.34 -33.68
N SER A 51 9.59 -18.27 -34.96
CA SER A 51 8.70 -19.21 -35.63
C SER A 51 9.46 -19.94 -36.74
N PHE A 52 8.87 -21.00 -37.28
CA PHE A 52 9.42 -21.68 -38.46
C PHE A 52 9.43 -20.81 -39.73
N VAL A 53 8.80 -19.63 -39.69
CA VAL A 53 8.67 -18.71 -40.83
C VAL A 53 9.61 -17.51 -40.70
N ALA A 54 9.68 -16.91 -39.51
CA ALA A 54 10.51 -15.75 -39.23
C ALA A 54 10.79 -15.59 -37.73
N ASP A 55 11.90 -14.90 -37.46
CA ASP A 55 12.21 -14.32 -36.15
C ASP A 55 11.59 -12.91 -36.08
N HIS A 56 11.04 -12.56 -34.93
CA HIS A 56 10.45 -11.26 -34.62
C HIS A 56 10.98 -10.76 -33.28
N GLN A 57 11.20 -9.45 -33.20
CA GLN A 57 11.63 -8.75 -32.00
C GLN A 57 10.71 -7.58 -31.74
N GLU A 58 10.24 -7.47 -30.51
CA GLU A 58 9.46 -6.32 -30.07
C GLU A 58 9.80 -5.98 -28.62
N THR A 59 9.82 -4.68 -28.34
CA THR A 59 9.93 -4.17 -26.97
C THR A 59 8.53 -3.77 -26.53
N GLN A 60 8.12 -4.24 -25.36
CA GLN A 60 6.83 -3.93 -24.78
C GLN A 60 6.97 -3.48 -23.34
N LYS A 61 6.32 -2.37 -23.03
CA LYS A 61 6.18 -1.84 -21.67
C LYS A 61 4.80 -2.20 -21.14
N TYR A 62 4.76 -2.79 -19.94
CA TYR A 62 3.54 -3.11 -19.23
C TYR A 62 3.47 -2.33 -17.93
N GLU A 63 2.29 -1.82 -17.61
CA GLU A 63 2.02 -1.06 -16.39
C GLU A 63 0.96 -1.79 -15.57
N PHE A 64 1.29 -2.11 -14.31
CA PHE A 64 0.43 -2.90 -13.44
C PHE A 64 -0.10 -2.06 -12.28
N TYR A 65 -1.43 -1.96 -12.21
CA TYR A 65 -2.20 -1.21 -11.23
C TYR A 65 -2.79 -2.14 -10.19
N LEU A 66 -2.69 -1.77 -8.91
CA LEU A 66 -3.22 -2.61 -7.84
C LEU A 66 -4.75 -2.66 -7.96
N LYS A 67 -5.35 -3.86 -7.88
CA LYS A 67 -6.80 -4.04 -8.06
C LYS A 67 -7.63 -3.18 -7.08
N GLY A 68 -7.14 -2.97 -5.86
CA GLY A 68 -7.81 -2.11 -4.87
C GLY A 68 -7.91 -0.63 -5.26
N GLN A 69 -7.08 -0.14 -6.18
CA GLN A 69 -7.14 1.24 -6.66
C GLN A 69 -8.44 1.54 -7.44
N LEU A 70 -9.14 0.51 -7.94
CA LEU A 70 -10.44 0.69 -8.58
C LEU A 70 -11.45 1.40 -7.67
N GLU A 71 -11.38 1.15 -6.36
CA GLU A 71 -12.25 1.84 -5.39
C GLU A 71 -11.93 3.35 -5.34
N TRP A 72 -10.65 3.73 -5.38
CA TRP A 72 -10.25 5.14 -5.45
C TRP A 72 -10.78 5.81 -6.72
N LEU A 73 -10.61 5.17 -7.88
CA LEU A 73 -11.12 5.69 -9.16
C LEU A 73 -12.63 5.92 -9.12
N ALA A 74 -13.38 4.96 -8.57
CA ALA A 74 -14.82 5.07 -8.40
C ALA A 74 -15.20 6.25 -7.50
N GLN A 75 -14.47 6.47 -6.40
CA GLN A 75 -14.71 7.59 -5.48
C GLN A 75 -14.39 8.96 -6.12
N ILE A 76 -13.31 9.05 -6.91
CA ILE A 76 -12.97 10.27 -7.67
C ILE A 76 -14.08 10.61 -8.66
N ALA A 77 -14.58 9.61 -9.39
CA ALA A 77 -15.66 9.77 -10.35
C ALA A 77 -16.99 10.18 -9.68
N ASP A 78 -17.43 9.42 -8.67
CA ASP A 78 -18.69 9.65 -7.94
C ASP A 78 -18.75 11.06 -7.33
N LYS A 79 -17.61 11.54 -6.80
CA LYS A 79 -17.51 12.85 -6.15
C LYS A 79 -17.22 13.99 -7.13
N ASN A 80 -17.11 13.71 -8.42
CA ASN A 80 -16.75 14.67 -9.46
C ASN A 80 -15.47 15.47 -9.11
N ILE A 81 -14.47 14.79 -8.57
CA ILE A 81 -13.18 15.42 -8.22
C ILE A 81 -12.38 15.65 -9.50
N THR A 82 -12.04 16.90 -9.77
CA THR A 82 -11.39 17.32 -11.03
C THR A 82 -10.05 18.05 -10.85
N THR A 83 -9.61 18.28 -9.60
CA THR A 83 -8.38 19.00 -9.29
C THR A 83 -7.54 18.24 -8.26
N GLU A 84 -6.21 18.37 -8.33
CA GLU A 84 -5.29 17.76 -7.38
C GLU A 84 -5.62 18.18 -5.93
N ASN A 85 -5.89 19.48 -5.70
CA ASN A 85 -6.21 19.97 -4.36
C ASN A 85 -7.46 19.28 -3.77
N ALA A 86 -8.49 19.05 -4.58
CA ALA A 86 -9.68 18.34 -4.13
C ALA A 86 -9.41 16.85 -3.90
N ALA A 87 -8.62 16.20 -4.76
CA ALA A 87 -8.22 14.80 -4.59
C ALA A 87 -7.37 14.60 -3.32
N ARG A 88 -6.39 15.49 -3.10
CA ARG A 88 -5.55 15.52 -1.90
C ARG A 88 -6.38 15.77 -0.64
N HIS A 89 -7.27 16.76 -0.66
CA HIS A 89 -8.14 17.04 0.48
C HIS A 89 -9.03 15.82 0.81
N TYR A 90 -9.55 15.15 -0.22
CA TYR A 90 -10.32 13.93 -0.04
C TYR A 90 -9.48 12.79 0.55
N PHE A 91 -8.24 12.61 0.06
CA PHE A 91 -7.27 11.65 0.61
C PHE A 91 -7.03 11.91 2.11
N GLU A 92 -6.71 13.16 2.47
CA GLU A 92 -6.44 13.58 3.85
C GLU A 92 -7.67 13.36 4.75
N THR A 93 -8.86 13.61 4.23
CA THR A 93 -10.13 13.35 4.94
C THR A 93 -10.32 11.85 5.21
N GLN A 94 -10.12 10.99 4.21
CA GLN A 94 -10.21 9.53 4.40
C GLN A 94 -9.14 9.01 5.37
N TYR A 95 -7.93 9.59 5.32
CA TYR A 95 -6.85 9.28 6.25
C TYR A 95 -7.20 9.70 7.68
N GLY A 96 -7.80 10.88 7.87
CA GLY A 96 -8.32 11.35 9.16
C GLY A 96 -9.38 10.40 9.74
N PHE A 97 -10.34 9.97 8.92
CA PHE A 97 -11.32 8.96 9.36
C PHE A 97 -10.68 7.62 9.74
N ALA A 98 -9.57 7.24 9.09
CA ALA A 98 -8.84 6.04 9.48
C ALA A 98 -8.21 6.16 10.88
N ILE A 99 -7.67 7.33 11.22
CA ILE A 99 -7.16 7.63 12.56
C ILE A 99 -8.28 7.51 13.59
N GLU A 100 -9.42 8.16 13.36
CA GLU A 100 -10.57 8.13 14.27
C GLU A 100 -11.07 6.70 14.49
N ARG A 101 -11.24 5.93 13.41
CA ARG A 101 -11.68 4.52 13.50
C ARG A 101 -10.69 3.67 14.28
N PHE A 102 -9.39 3.88 14.10
CA PHE A 102 -8.37 3.16 14.86
C PHE A 102 -8.41 3.50 16.34
N LEU A 103 -8.51 4.78 16.69
CA LEU A 103 -8.63 5.25 18.08
C LEU A 103 -9.94 4.81 18.75
N ALA A 104 -10.96 4.43 17.98
CA ALA A 104 -12.18 3.81 18.50
C ALA A 104 -12.01 2.31 18.84
N THR A 105 -10.92 1.66 18.41
CA THR A 105 -10.65 0.26 18.74
C THR A 105 -9.94 0.12 20.08
N GLU A 106 -10.13 -1.01 20.77
CA GLU A 106 -9.42 -1.30 22.02
C GLU A 106 -7.90 -1.29 21.85
N LEU A 107 -7.39 -1.90 20.76
CA LEU A 107 -5.95 -1.90 20.47
C LEU A 107 -5.43 -0.48 20.22
N GLY A 108 -6.17 0.33 19.46
CA GLY A 108 -5.76 1.70 19.16
C GLY A 108 -5.71 2.59 20.41
N GLN A 109 -6.67 2.45 21.32
CA GLN A 109 -6.66 3.13 22.62
C GLN A 109 -5.43 2.72 23.44
N LYS A 110 -5.19 1.41 23.59
CA LYS A 110 -4.02 0.90 24.32
C LYS A 110 -2.69 1.36 23.71
N ILE A 111 -2.59 1.38 22.37
CA ILE A 111 -1.40 1.89 21.68
C ILE A 111 -1.22 3.39 21.99
N ALA A 112 -2.28 4.19 21.90
CA ALA A 112 -2.21 5.63 22.15
C ALA A 112 -1.82 5.98 23.60
N GLU A 113 -2.13 5.12 24.58
CA GLU A 113 -1.70 5.29 25.98
C GLU A 113 -0.18 5.16 26.16
N ILE A 114 0.47 4.27 25.40
CA ILE A 114 1.90 3.93 25.57
C ILE A 114 2.77 4.65 24.54
N TYR A 115 2.22 4.87 23.35
CA TYR A 115 2.85 5.51 22.21
C TYR A 115 1.89 6.60 21.69
N PRO A 116 1.95 7.82 22.25
CA PRO A 116 0.97 8.87 21.98
C PRO A 116 1.01 9.33 20.52
N GLN A 117 -0.11 9.85 20.02
CA GLN A 117 -0.27 10.25 18.61
C GLN A 117 0.80 11.24 18.13
N SER A 118 1.23 12.17 19.00
CA SER A 118 2.31 13.13 18.69
C SER A 118 3.64 12.44 18.35
N ALA A 119 3.86 11.21 18.84
CA ALA A 119 5.04 10.42 18.53
C ALA A 119 4.92 9.63 17.22
N TRP A 120 3.71 9.51 16.65
CA TRP A 120 3.48 8.75 15.41
C TRP A 120 4.11 9.45 14.20
N ASN A 121 4.32 10.78 14.24
CA ASN A 121 4.93 11.54 13.15
C ASN A 121 4.25 11.24 11.78
N LEU A 122 2.92 11.39 11.75
CA LEU A 122 2.08 11.15 10.56
C LEU A 122 1.58 12.45 9.93
N ASP A 123 2.06 13.60 10.40
CA ASP A 123 1.56 14.92 9.98
C ASP A 123 2.13 15.36 8.62
N ASP A 124 3.11 14.63 8.07
CA ASP A 124 3.59 14.85 6.70
C ASP A 124 2.66 14.17 5.68
N TYR A 125 1.51 14.81 5.47
CA TYR A 125 0.57 14.45 4.40
C TYR A 125 1.17 14.69 3.02
N THR A 126 2.19 15.54 2.89
CA THR A 126 2.79 15.85 1.58
C THR A 126 3.60 14.66 1.08
N GLU A 127 4.52 14.13 1.88
CA GLU A 127 5.28 12.92 1.52
C GLU A 127 4.34 11.73 1.29
N THR A 128 3.36 11.54 2.18
CA THR A 128 2.36 10.48 2.06
C THR A 128 1.59 10.60 0.74
N TRP A 129 1.12 11.79 0.38
CA TRP A 129 0.43 12.05 -0.89
C TRP A 129 1.32 11.76 -2.10
N GLN A 130 2.59 12.19 -2.07
CA GLN A 130 3.52 11.91 -3.17
C GLN A 130 3.76 10.40 -3.35
N HIS A 131 3.94 9.65 -2.26
CA HIS A 131 4.06 8.19 -2.31
C HIS A 131 2.79 7.50 -2.80
N PHE A 132 1.62 8.06 -2.48
CA PHE A 132 0.35 7.60 -3.04
C PHE A 132 0.34 7.80 -4.56
N LEU A 133 0.61 9.01 -5.05
CA LEU A 133 0.57 9.33 -6.48
C LEU A 133 1.53 8.50 -7.33
N VAL A 134 2.72 8.16 -6.83
CA VAL A 134 3.69 7.34 -7.59
C VAL A 134 3.44 5.82 -7.49
N GLY A 135 2.35 5.40 -6.84
CA GLY A 135 1.94 4.00 -6.79
C GLY A 135 2.63 3.16 -5.71
N THR A 136 3.44 3.75 -4.82
CA THR A 136 4.20 3.05 -3.76
C THR A 136 3.28 2.23 -2.85
N TYR A 137 2.12 2.77 -2.48
CA TYR A 137 1.21 2.04 -1.59
C TYR A 137 0.53 0.86 -2.25
N GLY A 138 0.46 0.83 -3.58
CA GLY A 138 0.01 -0.37 -4.28
C GLY A 138 0.99 -1.54 -4.15
N LEU A 139 2.27 -1.28 -3.88
CA LEU A 139 3.28 -2.32 -3.61
C LEU A 139 3.17 -2.89 -2.20
N CYS A 140 2.85 -2.03 -1.22
CA CYS A 140 3.09 -2.34 0.19
C CYS A 140 1.83 -2.39 1.06
N THR A 141 0.65 -2.10 0.50
CA THR A 141 -0.68 -2.32 1.12
C THR A 141 -1.58 -3.13 0.19
N ARG A 142 -2.55 -3.85 0.76
CA ARG A 142 -3.41 -4.76 -0.02
C ARG A 142 -4.38 -4.04 -0.96
N SER A 143 -4.84 -2.84 -0.60
CA SER A 143 -5.79 -2.03 -1.38
C SER A 143 -5.18 -0.77 -1.99
N GLY A 144 -4.12 -0.22 -1.40
CA GLY A 144 -3.58 1.09 -1.78
C GLY A 144 -4.41 2.26 -1.24
N LEU A 145 -5.44 2.02 -0.43
CA LEU A 145 -6.37 3.05 0.04
C LEU A 145 -5.90 3.76 1.32
N PRO A 146 -6.35 5.00 1.57
CA PRO A 146 -5.89 5.82 2.71
C PRO A 146 -6.01 5.12 4.07
N ASN A 147 -7.05 4.30 4.27
CA ASN A 147 -7.27 3.55 5.50
C ASN A 147 -6.15 2.53 5.79
N GLU A 148 -5.77 1.72 4.81
CA GLU A 148 -4.74 0.71 4.95
C GLU A 148 -3.34 1.33 5.00
N ILE A 149 -3.13 2.44 4.29
CA ILE A 149 -1.89 3.23 4.38
C ILE A 149 -1.69 3.70 5.82
N PHE A 150 -2.70 4.32 6.43
CA PHE A 150 -2.64 4.74 7.82
C PHE A 150 -2.35 3.56 8.77
N LEU A 151 -3.12 2.47 8.64
CA LEU A 151 -2.95 1.28 9.50
C LEU A 151 -1.54 0.69 9.36
N LYS A 152 -1.02 0.58 8.14
CA LYS A 152 0.36 0.14 7.89
C LYS A 152 1.35 1.03 8.63
N HIS A 153 1.22 2.36 8.51
CA HIS A 153 2.12 3.30 9.16
C HIS A 153 2.10 3.18 10.68
N VAL A 154 0.92 3.21 11.31
CA VAL A 154 0.83 3.19 12.78
C VAL A 154 1.35 1.88 13.35
N TYR A 155 1.03 0.73 12.74
CA TYR A 155 1.51 -0.56 13.24
C TYR A 155 3.01 -0.73 13.05
N ILE A 156 3.58 -0.35 11.90
CA ILE A 156 5.05 -0.41 11.71
C ILE A 156 5.76 0.46 12.76
N ARG A 157 5.25 1.66 13.03
CA ARG A 157 5.86 2.57 14.00
C ARG A 157 5.74 2.04 15.43
N PHE A 158 4.58 1.52 15.80
CA PHE A 158 4.39 0.89 17.11
C PHE A 158 5.30 -0.34 17.29
N ILE A 159 5.37 -1.24 16.30
CA ILE A 159 6.26 -2.41 16.33
C ILE A 159 7.72 -1.98 16.48
N LYS A 160 8.16 -0.97 15.72
CA LYS A 160 9.51 -0.39 15.86
C LYS A 160 9.74 0.18 17.25
N PHE A 161 8.80 0.96 17.77
CA PHE A 161 8.88 1.52 19.13
C PHE A 161 9.07 0.42 20.18
N VAL A 162 8.25 -0.63 20.14
CA VAL A 162 8.34 -1.75 21.09
C VAL A 162 9.67 -2.48 20.97
N THR A 163 10.10 -2.80 19.74
CA THR A 163 11.32 -3.59 19.51
C THR A 163 12.62 -2.83 19.71
N GLN A 164 12.61 -1.50 19.58
CA GLN A 164 13.77 -0.65 19.89
C GLN A 164 13.94 -0.42 21.39
N THR A 165 12.85 -0.50 22.16
CA THR A 165 12.86 -0.24 23.61
C THR A 165 12.90 -1.51 24.46
N ASN A 166 12.68 -2.69 23.87
CA ASN A 166 12.63 -3.96 24.57
C ASN A 166 13.39 -5.07 23.82
N ARG A 167 14.13 -5.89 24.57
CA ARG A 167 14.66 -7.16 24.07
C ARG A 167 13.59 -8.24 24.15
N PRO A 168 13.65 -9.29 23.31
CA PRO A 168 12.68 -10.38 23.30
C PRO A 168 12.34 -10.97 24.67
N ASN A 169 13.34 -11.20 25.52
CA ASN A 169 13.15 -11.85 26.83
C ASN A 169 12.77 -10.87 27.96
N GLU A 170 12.65 -9.58 27.66
CA GLU A 170 12.44 -8.51 28.65
C GLU A 170 11.07 -7.81 28.47
N ILE A 171 10.33 -8.17 27.41
CA ILE A 171 9.03 -7.58 27.12
C ILE A 171 7.96 -8.06 28.09
N LYS A 172 7.22 -7.11 28.68
CA LYS A 172 6.12 -7.42 29.61
C LYS A 172 4.97 -8.10 28.86
N LEU A 173 4.31 -9.07 29.50
CA LEU A 173 3.20 -9.85 28.90
C LEU A 173 2.11 -8.99 28.24
N LYS A 174 1.67 -7.89 28.89
CA LYS A 174 0.68 -6.96 28.32
C LYS A 174 1.17 -6.30 27.02
N LEU A 175 2.45 -5.93 26.96
CA LEU A 175 3.04 -5.31 25.77
C LEU A 175 3.30 -6.34 24.67
N LEU A 176 3.61 -7.59 25.05
CA LEU A 176 3.75 -8.71 24.13
C LEU A 176 2.43 -9.06 23.43
N ASP A 177 1.32 -9.10 24.19
CA ASP A 177 -0.03 -9.28 23.64
C ASP A 177 -0.39 -8.17 22.63
N MET A 178 -0.14 -6.90 23.00
CA MET A 178 -0.34 -5.76 22.08
C MET A 178 0.55 -5.86 20.83
N LEU A 179 1.81 -6.30 20.97
CA LEU A 179 2.72 -6.53 19.85
C LEU A 179 2.17 -7.61 18.92
N SER A 180 1.68 -8.73 19.47
CA SER A 180 1.07 -9.80 18.68
C SER A 180 -0.13 -9.31 17.89
N GLN A 181 -1.06 -8.60 18.55
CA GLN A 181 -2.25 -8.04 17.90
C GLN A 181 -1.88 -7.02 16.80
N ALA A 182 -0.87 -6.17 17.04
CA ALA A 182 -0.38 -5.23 16.04
C ALA A 182 0.23 -5.94 14.81
N VAL A 183 0.98 -7.02 15.02
CA VAL A 183 1.54 -7.83 13.93
C VAL A 183 0.44 -8.51 13.11
N GLU A 184 -0.58 -9.07 13.77
CA GLU A 184 -1.74 -9.65 13.08
C GLU A 184 -2.55 -8.61 12.31
N ALA A 185 -2.75 -7.43 12.89
CA ALA A 185 -3.43 -6.34 12.22
C ALA A 185 -2.63 -5.79 11.02
N LEU A 186 -1.30 -5.68 11.15
CA LEU A 186 -0.42 -5.30 10.05
C LEU A 186 -0.48 -6.33 8.91
N ASP A 187 -0.45 -7.64 9.23
CA ASP A 187 -0.51 -8.71 8.22
C ASP A 187 -1.79 -8.68 7.37
N LYS A 188 -2.89 -8.19 7.94
CA LYS A 188 -4.17 -8.03 7.24
C LYS A 188 -4.18 -6.89 6.21
N VAL A 189 -3.35 -5.86 6.39
CA VAL A 189 -3.32 -4.68 5.50
C VAL A 189 -2.07 -4.62 4.63
N GLU A 190 -1.01 -5.35 4.99
CA GLU A 190 0.22 -5.40 4.25
C GLU A 190 0.14 -6.37 3.07
N SER A 191 0.73 -5.97 1.93
CA SER A 191 0.85 -6.80 0.74
C SER A 191 1.68 -8.06 1.01
N ASP A 192 1.49 -9.09 0.19
CA ASP A 192 2.34 -10.27 0.20
C ASP A 192 3.73 -10.02 -0.41
N PHE A 193 3.92 -8.88 -1.09
CA PHE A 193 5.09 -8.47 -1.87
C PHE A 193 5.46 -9.45 -3.01
N ALA A 194 6.12 -8.94 -4.05
CA ALA A 194 6.68 -9.85 -5.04
C ALA A 194 7.82 -10.67 -4.41
N PRO A 195 8.08 -11.91 -4.85
CA PRO A 195 9.09 -12.79 -4.22
C PRO A 195 10.49 -12.18 -4.05
N HIS A 196 10.90 -11.32 -4.98
CA HIS A 196 12.22 -10.67 -4.96
C HIS A 196 12.30 -9.46 -3.99
N GLU A 197 11.15 -8.95 -3.55
CA GLU A 197 11.04 -7.78 -2.67
C GLU A 197 10.86 -8.16 -1.20
N VAL A 198 10.35 -9.37 -0.92
CA VAL A 198 9.99 -9.82 0.44
C VAL A 198 11.13 -9.57 1.41
N ALA A 199 12.36 -9.96 1.09
CA ALA A 199 13.52 -9.82 1.99
C ALA A 199 13.78 -8.36 2.42
N GLN A 200 13.41 -7.38 1.59
CA GLN A 200 13.61 -5.95 1.83
C GLN A 200 12.32 -5.24 2.31
N SER A 201 11.23 -5.97 2.47
CA SER A 201 9.91 -5.42 2.79
C SER A 201 9.68 -5.15 4.28
N SER A 202 8.62 -4.39 4.58
CA SER A 202 8.11 -4.28 5.96
C SER A 202 7.56 -5.63 6.44
N ARG A 203 6.99 -6.47 5.57
CA ARG A 203 6.50 -7.81 5.88
C ARG A 203 7.61 -8.68 6.49
N GLN A 204 8.80 -8.67 5.91
CA GLN A 204 9.93 -9.40 6.51
C GLN A 204 10.31 -8.83 7.87
N ARG A 205 10.49 -7.50 7.97
CA ARG A 205 11.01 -6.87 9.19
C ARG A 205 10.03 -6.83 10.36
N CYS A 206 8.76 -6.56 10.08
CA CYS A 206 7.73 -6.22 11.07
C CYS A 206 6.74 -7.36 11.31
N ILE A 207 6.62 -8.32 10.39
CA ILE A 207 5.75 -9.50 10.56
C ILE A 207 6.60 -10.74 10.79
N ILE A 208 7.37 -11.17 9.79
CA ILE A 208 8.08 -12.46 9.82
C ILE A 208 9.14 -12.48 10.93
N ASN A 209 10.00 -11.46 10.99
CA ASN A 209 11.06 -11.39 11.99
C ASN A 209 10.50 -11.22 13.41
N ILE A 210 9.38 -10.48 13.57
CA ILE A 210 8.77 -10.28 14.89
C ILE A 210 8.14 -11.58 15.39
N ARG A 211 7.40 -12.28 14.53
CA ARG A 211 6.86 -13.61 14.83
C ARG A 211 7.94 -14.64 15.15
N LYS A 212 9.15 -14.48 14.62
CA LYS A 212 10.26 -15.41 14.88
C LYS A 212 11.00 -15.07 16.18
N ASN A 213 11.17 -13.79 16.46
CA ASN A 213 12.12 -13.33 17.48
C ASN A 213 11.44 -12.87 18.77
N TYR A 214 10.15 -12.52 18.75
CA TYR A 214 9.43 -11.96 19.90
C TYR A 214 8.17 -12.76 20.28
N LEU A 215 7.48 -13.37 19.32
CA LEU A 215 6.21 -14.11 19.51
C LEU A 215 6.44 -15.62 19.39
#